data_AF-A0A0Q9L921-F1
#
_entry.id   AF-A0A0Q9L921-F1
#
_cell.length_a   1.000
_cell.length_b   1.000
_cell.length_c   1.000
_cell.angle_alpha   90.00
_cell.angle_beta   90.00
_cell.angle_gamma   90.00
#
_symmetry.space_group_name_H-M   'P 1'
#
loop_
_entity.id
_entity.type
_entity.pdbx_description
1 polymer ?
#
loop_
_entity_poly.entity_id
_entity_poly.type
_entity_poly.pdbx_seq_one_letter_code
_entity_poly.pdbx_strand_id
1 'polypeptide(L)'
;MKKRLMLSLGLLLSLILTACSNNDTDTMGAPQQTDTMDTSQQEENSSGAKSGEYAEIGSGANLVKFPDFEKGIVFATYDRGDIHENIYVNSREAIEAVQNGEELPSGTVITLEGYKDGEIEHYLVMEKRTGWGSKYSPEERNGDWEYQHFTPDREVAEDDIGRCFSCHANRERDDFMNSMDQMKEFDLEEVAQSENSSSETPIAAMPTEDWMVSEIPAHMNGSKDVSHVESRSIGEEEKAGILQDVLLTMYLHQYNN
;
A
#
# COMPACT_ATOMS: atom_id res chain seq x y z
N MET A 1 -17.42 47.54 58.44
CA MET A 1 -18.14 47.61 57.16
C MET A 1 -17.64 46.50 56.24
N LYS A 2 -18.58 45.82 55.57
CA LYS A 2 -18.47 44.91 54.39
C LYS A 2 -17.71 43.58 54.62
N LYS A 3 -18.39 42.51 55.05
CA LYS A 3 -19.34 41.59 54.36
C LYS A 3 -18.65 40.53 53.48
N ARG A 4 -18.68 39.29 53.97
CA ARG A 4 -18.48 38.02 53.25
C ARG A 4 -19.71 37.73 52.37
N LEU A 5 -19.51 37.15 51.19
CA LEU A 5 -20.58 36.49 50.44
C LEU A 5 -20.01 35.26 49.72
N MET A 6 -20.38 34.08 50.22
CA MET A 6 -20.28 32.80 49.54
C MET A 6 -21.50 32.67 48.63
N LEU A 7 -21.31 32.20 47.39
CA LEU A 7 -22.40 31.73 46.54
C LEU A 7 -22.00 30.40 45.89
N SER A 8 -22.56 29.35 46.48
CA SER A 8 -22.73 28.00 45.94
C SER A 8 -23.76 28.03 44.80
N LEU A 9 -23.39 27.54 43.62
CA LEU A 9 -24.34 27.27 42.55
C LEU A 9 -24.70 25.78 42.58
N GLY A 10 -25.95 25.48 42.94
CA GLY A 10 -26.48 24.13 43.06
C GLY A 10 -26.80 23.51 41.70
N LEU A 11 -26.36 22.27 41.53
CA LEU A 11 -26.69 21.39 40.42
C LEU A 11 -28.09 20.80 40.67
N LEU A 12 -29.10 21.24 39.90
CA LEU A 12 -30.45 20.66 39.94
C LEU A 12 -30.55 19.54 38.91
N LEU A 13 -30.50 18.30 39.40
CA LEU A 13 -30.76 17.08 38.66
C LEU A 13 -32.29 16.81 38.71
N SER A 14 -33.01 17.09 37.62
CA SER A 14 -34.43 16.72 37.51
C SER A 14 -34.58 15.37 36.82
N LEU A 15 -34.80 14.32 37.62
CA LEU A 15 -35.35 13.04 37.16
C LEU A 15 -36.82 13.26 36.76
N ILE A 16 -37.18 12.92 35.53
CA ILE A 16 -38.59 12.80 35.12
C ILE A 16 -38.88 11.31 34.98
N LEU A 17 -39.58 10.78 35.98
CA LEU A 17 -40.23 9.46 35.95
C LEU A 17 -41.60 9.65 35.29
N THR A 18 -41.79 9.13 34.08
CA THR A 18 -43.12 9.04 33.48
C THR A 18 -43.70 7.67 33.83
N ALA A 19 -44.66 7.68 34.75
CA ALA A 19 -45.44 6.52 35.16
C ALA A 19 -46.45 6.13 34.07
N CYS A 20 -46.66 4.81 33.94
CA CYS A 20 -47.65 4.18 33.09
C CYS A 20 -49.08 4.59 33.50
N SER A 21 -49.90 4.96 32.53
CA SER A 21 -51.35 5.11 32.70
C SER A 21 -52.04 3.88 32.10
N ASN A 22 -52.69 3.09 32.95
CA ASN A 22 -53.64 2.06 32.54
C ASN A 22 -54.94 2.73 32.12
N ASN A 23 -55.52 2.31 30.99
CA ASN A 23 -56.92 2.54 30.68
C ASN A 23 -57.63 1.19 30.69
N ASP A 24 -58.57 1.05 31.62
CA ASP A 24 -59.55 -0.02 31.66
C ASP A 24 -60.60 0.22 30.56
N THR A 25 -60.83 -0.78 29.73
CA THR A 25 -62.10 -0.92 29.00
C THR A 25 -62.54 -2.37 29.10
N ASP A 26 -63.47 -2.63 30.02
CA ASP A 26 -64.37 -3.77 29.95
C ASP A 26 -65.30 -3.61 28.74
N THR A 27 -65.41 -4.63 27.88
CA THR A 27 -66.68 -5.32 27.52
C THR A 27 -66.45 -6.34 26.39
N MET A 28 -66.48 -7.61 26.79
CA MET A 28 -66.95 -8.83 26.09
C MET A 28 -67.29 -8.77 24.58
N GLY A 29 -66.64 -9.65 23.81
CA GLY A 29 -67.14 -10.13 22.51
C GLY A 29 -66.07 -10.73 21.59
N ALA A 30 -65.84 -12.03 21.66
CA ALA A 30 -65.14 -12.82 20.64
C ALA A 30 -66.16 -13.60 19.79
N PRO A 31 -65.80 -14.31 18.69
CA PRO A 31 -64.54 -14.32 17.92
C PRO A 31 -64.76 -14.20 16.38
N GLN A 32 -63.74 -13.84 15.59
CA GLN A 32 -63.27 -14.63 14.43
C GLN A 32 -62.21 -13.91 13.55
N GLN A 33 -61.09 -14.61 13.38
CA GLN A 33 -60.35 -14.87 12.13
C GLN A 33 -59.54 -13.76 11.41
N THR A 34 -58.29 -14.19 11.16
CA THR A 34 -57.30 -13.77 10.14
C THR A 34 -56.40 -12.57 10.48
N ASP A 35 -55.28 -12.89 11.12
CA ASP A 35 -54.10 -12.02 11.20
C ASP A 35 -53.35 -12.03 9.86
N THR A 36 -53.48 -10.93 9.12
CA THR A 36 -52.43 -10.45 8.22
C THR A 36 -51.76 -9.27 8.91
N MET A 37 -50.56 -9.47 9.46
CA MET A 37 -49.73 -8.41 10.03
C MET A 37 -49.16 -7.56 8.90
N ASP A 38 -49.77 -6.40 8.68
CA ASP A 38 -49.16 -5.22 8.09
C ASP A 38 -48.54 -4.42 9.25
N THR A 39 -47.23 -4.16 9.21
CA THR A 39 -46.56 -3.25 10.13
C THR A 39 -45.72 -2.30 9.29
N SER A 40 -46.35 -1.16 9.02
CA SER A 40 -45.70 0.07 8.59
C SER A 40 -45.43 0.91 9.84
N GLN A 41 -44.15 1.19 10.16
CA GLN A 41 -43.73 2.44 10.78
C GLN A 41 -42.34 2.85 10.23
N GLN A 42 -42.37 3.97 9.51
CA GLN A 42 -41.26 4.82 9.07
C GLN A 42 -40.43 5.29 10.27
N GLU A 43 -39.10 5.13 10.23
CA GLU A 43 -38.06 6.13 9.88
C GLU A 43 -38.02 7.39 10.77
N GLU A 44 -36.83 7.70 11.31
CA GLU A 44 -36.01 8.93 11.12
C GLU A 44 -34.77 8.77 12.06
N ASN A 45 -33.49 8.99 11.74
CA ASN A 45 -32.82 9.73 10.66
C ASN A 45 -31.32 9.36 10.67
N SER A 46 -30.77 8.79 9.59
CA SER A 46 -29.36 8.91 9.24
C SER A 46 -29.24 8.87 7.72
N SER A 47 -28.89 10.02 7.17
CA SER A 47 -28.86 10.33 5.75
C SER A 47 -27.86 9.48 4.97
N GLY A 48 -28.32 8.83 3.88
CA GLY A 48 -27.46 8.58 2.73
C GLY A 48 -27.58 7.23 2.01
N ALA A 49 -28.78 6.87 1.55
CA ALA A 49 -29.08 6.29 0.23
C ALA A 49 -30.34 5.42 0.30
N LYS A 50 -31.29 5.71 -0.59
CA LYS A 50 -32.46 4.84 -0.84
C LYS A 50 -31.95 3.45 -1.22
N SER A 51 -32.55 2.42 -0.63
CA SER A 51 -32.41 1.03 -1.07
C SER A 51 -32.73 0.92 -2.57
N GLY A 52 -31.71 0.54 -3.36
CA GLY A 52 -31.78 0.34 -4.82
C GLY A 52 -30.84 1.31 -5.53
N GLU A 53 -29.67 0.94 -6.03
CA GLU A 53 -29.08 -0.37 -6.32
C GLU A 53 -27.57 -0.10 -6.29
N TYR A 54 -26.86 -0.61 -5.29
CA TYR A 54 -25.40 -0.50 -5.27
C TYR A 54 -24.83 -1.36 -6.39
N ALA A 55 -23.78 -0.88 -7.05
CA ALA A 55 -23.07 -1.70 -8.02
C ALA A 55 -22.37 -2.87 -7.32
N GLU A 56 -22.18 -3.98 -8.04
CA GLU A 56 -21.39 -5.10 -7.55
C GLU A 56 -19.93 -4.70 -7.40
N ILE A 57 -19.26 -5.08 -6.30
CA ILE A 57 -17.82 -4.84 -6.14
C ILE A 57 -17.02 -5.42 -7.31
N GLY A 58 -15.96 -4.72 -7.73
CA GLY A 58 -15.20 -5.12 -8.92
C GLY A 58 -15.87 -4.80 -10.26
N SER A 59 -17.15 -4.39 -10.31
CA SER A 59 -17.76 -3.85 -11.54
C SER A 59 -17.12 -2.56 -12.06
N GLY A 60 -16.27 -1.93 -11.23
CA GLY A 60 -15.39 -0.82 -11.57
C GLY A 60 -14.13 -1.25 -12.32
N ALA A 61 -13.98 -2.54 -12.62
CA ALA A 61 -12.92 -3.06 -13.48
C ALA A 61 -12.80 -2.19 -14.74
N ASN A 62 -11.58 -1.86 -15.11
CA ASN A 62 -11.17 -0.93 -16.16
C ASN A 62 -11.21 0.57 -15.84
N LEU A 63 -11.61 1.00 -14.63
CA LEU A 63 -11.44 2.40 -14.22
C LEU A 63 -9.96 2.75 -14.01
N VAL A 64 -9.23 1.87 -13.31
CA VAL A 64 -7.78 1.95 -13.14
C VAL A 64 -7.10 1.64 -14.47
N LYS A 65 -6.19 2.51 -14.91
CA LYS A 65 -5.40 2.33 -16.13
C LYS A 65 -3.99 1.89 -15.79
N PHE A 66 -3.29 1.29 -16.76
CA PHE A 66 -1.89 0.94 -16.56
C PHE A 66 -1.08 2.23 -16.30
N PRO A 67 -0.41 2.35 -15.15
CA PRO A 67 0.32 3.56 -14.77
C PRO A 67 1.73 3.59 -15.37
N ASP A 68 2.33 4.77 -15.38
CA ASP A 68 3.77 4.99 -15.63
C ASP A 68 4.52 4.80 -14.30
N PHE A 69 4.43 3.58 -13.75
CA PHE A 69 4.86 3.27 -12.37
C PHE A 69 6.38 3.22 -12.22
N GLU A 70 7.12 3.06 -13.31
CA GLU A 70 8.58 3.03 -13.32
C GLU A 70 9.20 4.37 -12.86
N LYS A 71 8.41 5.44 -12.86
CA LYS A 71 8.77 6.75 -12.27
C LYS A 71 8.41 6.89 -10.80
N GLY A 72 7.71 5.91 -10.25
CA GLY A 72 7.30 5.86 -8.86
C GLY A 72 8.44 5.51 -7.92
N ILE A 73 8.15 5.57 -6.63
CA ILE A 73 9.07 5.20 -5.56
C ILE A 73 8.77 3.76 -5.17
N VAL A 74 9.77 2.87 -5.28
CA VAL A 74 9.68 1.53 -4.67
C VAL A 74 9.79 1.70 -3.17
N PHE A 75 8.69 1.47 -2.45
CA PHE A 75 8.65 1.65 -0.99
C PHE A 75 8.58 0.32 -0.22
N ALA A 76 8.33 -0.79 -0.92
CA ALA A 76 8.39 -2.12 -0.35
C ALA A 76 8.85 -3.14 -1.40
N THR A 77 9.63 -4.12 -0.96
CA THR A 77 10.03 -5.29 -1.76
C THR A 77 9.82 -6.54 -0.91
N TYR A 78 9.27 -7.59 -1.52
CA TYR A 78 9.06 -8.88 -0.87
C TYR A 78 9.70 -10.02 -1.67
N ASP A 79 10.52 -10.84 -0.99
CA ASP A 79 11.13 -12.04 -1.54
C ASP A 79 10.62 -13.27 -0.79
N ARG A 80 9.97 -14.19 -1.51
CA ARG A 80 9.31 -15.37 -0.94
C ARG A 80 9.48 -16.58 -1.86
N GLY A 81 10.60 -17.28 -1.72
CA GLY A 81 10.89 -18.45 -2.55
C GLY A 81 11.27 -18.03 -3.97
N ASP A 82 10.49 -18.47 -4.96
CA ASP A 82 10.58 -18.09 -6.37
C ASP A 82 9.84 -16.78 -6.70
N ILE A 83 9.11 -16.22 -5.74
CA ILE A 83 8.34 -14.98 -5.89
C ILE A 83 9.18 -13.79 -5.45
N HIS A 84 9.23 -12.76 -6.31
CA HIS A 84 9.78 -11.44 -6.01
C HIS A 84 8.74 -10.38 -6.38
N GLU A 85 8.52 -9.39 -5.51
CA GLU A 85 7.53 -8.34 -5.74
C GLU A 85 8.13 -6.98 -5.38
N ASN A 86 8.02 -6.01 -6.29
CA ASN A 86 8.31 -4.61 -6.02
C ASN A 86 7.00 -3.83 -5.94
N ILE A 87 6.85 -3.01 -4.90
CA ILE A 87 5.66 -2.17 -4.70
C ILE A 87 6.05 -0.71 -4.82
N TYR A 88 5.47 -0.07 -5.83
CA TYR A 88 5.68 1.31 -6.20
C TYR A 88 4.52 2.18 -5.70
N VAL A 89 4.82 3.42 -5.34
CA VAL A 89 3.83 4.50 -5.18
C VAL A 89 4.16 5.65 -6.11
N ASN A 90 3.15 6.25 -6.74
CA ASN A 90 3.35 7.28 -7.75
C ASN A 90 3.76 8.67 -7.19
N SER A 91 3.72 8.87 -5.88
CA SER A 91 3.93 10.19 -5.29
C SER A 91 4.62 10.11 -3.92
N ARG A 92 5.62 10.99 -3.74
CA ARG A 92 6.21 11.29 -2.42
C ARG A 92 5.16 11.83 -1.45
N GLU A 93 4.21 12.63 -1.93
CA GLU A 93 3.13 13.20 -1.12
C GLU A 93 2.30 12.11 -0.42
N ALA A 94 2.11 10.96 -1.07
CA ALA A 94 1.40 9.82 -0.48
C ALA A 94 2.15 9.24 0.72
N ILE A 95 3.48 9.10 0.61
CA ILE A 95 4.33 8.63 1.71
C ILE A 95 4.32 9.63 2.86
N GLU A 96 4.49 10.92 2.56
CA GLU A 96 4.45 11.99 3.57
C GLU A 96 3.10 12.05 4.29
N ALA A 97 1.98 11.91 3.56
CA ALA A 97 0.65 11.83 4.16
C ALA A 97 0.54 10.67 5.16
N VAL A 98 0.99 9.46 4.78
CA VAL A 98 0.99 8.29 5.66
C VAL A 98 1.86 8.51 6.90
N GLN A 99 3.06 9.08 6.74
CA GLN A 99 3.97 9.38 7.85
C GLN A 99 3.42 10.43 8.82
N ASN A 100 2.64 11.38 8.31
CA ASN A 100 1.98 12.40 9.11
C ASN A 100 0.64 11.93 9.72
N GLY A 101 0.20 10.70 9.43
CA GLY A 101 -1.10 10.19 9.85
C GLY A 101 -2.28 10.86 9.16
N GLU A 102 -2.06 11.42 7.98
CA GLU A 102 -3.06 12.04 7.12
C GLU A 102 -3.68 11.00 6.17
N GLU A 103 -4.83 11.34 5.59
CA GLU A 103 -5.45 10.49 4.58
C GLU A 103 -4.64 10.51 3.28
N LEU A 104 -4.50 9.34 2.65
CA LEU A 104 -3.88 9.25 1.32
C LEU A 104 -4.61 10.13 0.31
N PRO A 105 -3.88 10.98 -0.45
CA PRO A 105 -4.49 11.90 -1.39
C PRO A 105 -5.18 11.16 -2.55
N SER A 106 -6.24 11.75 -3.06
CA SER A 106 -6.89 11.30 -4.31
C SER A 106 -5.89 11.37 -5.47
N GLY A 107 -5.76 10.28 -6.21
CA GLY A 107 -4.74 10.10 -7.24
C GLY A 107 -3.50 9.34 -6.76
N THR A 108 -3.49 8.85 -5.52
CA THR A 108 -2.52 7.84 -5.09
C THR A 108 -2.73 6.57 -5.91
N VAL A 109 -1.65 6.11 -6.55
CA VAL A 109 -1.59 4.85 -7.30
C VAL A 109 -0.49 4.02 -6.67
N ILE A 110 -0.84 2.78 -6.32
CA ILE A 110 0.10 1.77 -5.83
C ILE A 110 0.13 0.64 -6.84
N THR A 111 1.33 0.27 -7.27
CA THR A 111 1.56 -0.77 -8.27
C THR A 111 2.45 -1.84 -7.68
N LEU A 112 1.98 -3.08 -7.67
CA LEU A 112 2.79 -4.26 -7.41
C LEU A 112 3.23 -4.83 -8.77
N GLU A 113 4.53 -4.91 -8.96
CA GLU A 113 5.19 -5.61 -10.06
C GLU A 113 5.65 -6.97 -9.54
N GLY A 114 4.98 -8.04 -9.98
CA GLY A 114 5.17 -9.39 -9.47
C GLY A 114 5.99 -10.24 -10.44
N TYR A 115 6.99 -10.92 -9.90
CA TYR A 115 7.87 -11.84 -10.61
C TYR A 115 7.76 -13.25 -10.04
N LYS A 116 7.94 -14.23 -10.91
CA LYS A 116 8.08 -15.64 -10.57
C LYS A 116 9.20 -16.27 -11.38
N ASP A 117 10.10 -16.99 -10.70
CA ASP A 117 11.29 -17.59 -11.33
C ASP A 117 12.15 -16.56 -12.10
N GLY A 118 12.11 -15.29 -11.67
CA GLY A 118 12.83 -14.18 -12.30
C GLY A 118 12.15 -13.56 -13.53
N GLU A 119 10.97 -14.05 -13.92
CA GLU A 119 10.17 -13.51 -15.02
C GLU A 119 8.98 -12.72 -14.49
N ILE A 120 8.57 -11.65 -15.20
CA ILE A 120 7.38 -10.87 -14.83
C ILE A 120 6.14 -11.76 -14.99
N GLU A 121 5.39 -11.93 -13.91
CA GLU A 121 4.17 -12.72 -13.87
C GLU A 121 2.93 -11.84 -14.08
N HIS A 122 2.87 -10.67 -13.44
CA HIS A 122 1.73 -9.77 -13.50
C HIS A 122 2.02 -8.38 -12.91
N TYR A 123 1.10 -7.44 -13.15
CA TYR A 123 1.01 -6.20 -12.39
C TYR A 123 -0.35 -6.07 -11.72
N LEU A 124 -0.37 -5.76 -10.42
CA LEU A 124 -1.59 -5.43 -9.69
C LEU A 124 -1.55 -3.96 -9.31
N VAL A 125 -2.60 -3.21 -9.67
CA VAL A 125 -2.68 -1.78 -9.44
C VAL A 125 -3.90 -1.49 -8.58
N MET A 126 -3.71 -0.69 -7.53
CA MET A 126 -4.80 -0.06 -6.80
C MET A 126 -4.68 1.47 -6.91
N GLU A 127 -5.80 2.13 -7.16
CA GLU A 127 -5.86 3.58 -7.33
C GLU A 127 -6.99 4.16 -6.50
N LYS A 128 -6.67 5.22 -5.75
CA LYS A 128 -7.63 5.94 -4.91
C LYS A 128 -8.15 7.15 -5.67
N ARG A 129 -9.47 7.28 -5.83
CA ARG A 129 -10.09 8.50 -6.37
C ARG A 129 -11.35 8.86 -5.61
N THR A 130 -11.40 10.10 -5.14
CA THR A 130 -12.54 10.64 -4.40
C THR A 130 -13.87 10.31 -5.08
N GLY A 131 -14.74 9.61 -4.35
CA GLY A 131 -16.09 9.26 -4.77
C GLY A 131 -16.22 7.95 -5.55
N TRP A 132 -15.13 7.26 -5.93
CA TRP A 132 -15.23 5.96 -6.61
C TRP A 132 -15.96 4.91 -5.77
N GLY A 133 -15.77 4.91 -4.45
CA GLY A 133 -16.41 3.97 -3.54
C GLY A 133 -17.90 4.20 -3.32
N SER A 134 -18.42 5.38 -3.68
CA SER A 134 -19.81 5.77 -3.41
C SER A 134 -20.84 4.97 -4.21
N LYS A 135 -20.40 4.30 -5.29
CA LYS A 135 -21.26 3.44 -6.12
C LYS A 135 -21.50 2.05 -5.49
N TYR A 136 -20.69 1.66 -4.52
CA TYR A 136 -20.77 0.38 -3.82
C TYR A 136 -21.46 0.52 -2.46
N SER A 137 -21.90 -0.61 -1.91
CA SER A 137 -22.47 -0.61 -0.57
C SER A 137 -21.39 -0.20 0.46
N PRO A 138 -21.76 0.48 1.56
CA PRO A 138 -20.80 0.85 2.59
C PRO A 138 -20.08 -0.32 3.25
N GLU A 139 -20.68 -1.51 3.26
CA GLU A 139 -20.13 -2.73 3.88
C GLU A 139 -19.12 -3.44 3.00
N GLU A 140 -19.20 -3.28 1.67
CA GLU A 140 -18.36 -4.00 0.71
C GLU A 140 -17.25 -3.14 0.10
N ARG A 141 -17.37 -1.81 0.18
CA ARG A 141 -16.40 -0.89 -0.44
C ARG A 141 -15.09 -0.83 0.36
N ASN A 142 -13.98 -0.78 -0.37
CA ASN A 142 -12.66 -0.49 0.21
C ASN A 142 -12.37 1.01 0.17
N GLY A 143 -13.21 1.80 0.84
CA GLY A 143 -13.14 3.26 0.73
C GLY A 143 -13.32 3.69 -0.72
N ASP A 144 -12.42 4.54 -1.21
CA ASP A 144 -12.41 5.07 -2.59
C ASP A 144 -11.38 4.37 -3.51
N TRP A 145 -10.95 3.16 -3.13
CA TRP A 145 -10.02 2.35 -3.91
C TRP A 145 -10.73 1.52 -4.99
N GLU A 146 -10.14 1.53 -6.18
CA GLU A 146 -10.39 0.55 -7.23
C GLU A 146 -9.14 -0.25 -7.52
N TYR A 147 -9.32 -1.42 -8.13
CA TYR A 147 -8.25 -2.38 -8.39
C TYR A 147 -8.27 -2.80 -9.85
N GLN A 148 -7.11 -3.16 -10.38
CA GLN A 148 -6.98 -3.76 -11.69
C GLN A 148 -5.77 -4.70 -11.76
N HIS A 149 -5.96 -5.83 -12.43
CA HIS A 149 -4.90 -6.76 -12.79
C HIS A 149 -4.52 -6.56 -14.27
N PHE A 150 -3.22 -6.49 -14.53
CA PHE A 150 -2.64 -6.43 -15.87
C PHE A 150 -1.68 -7.61 -16.09
N THR A 151 -1.65 -8.09 -17.34
CA THR A 151 -0.73 -9.13 -17.80
C THR A 151 0.71 -8.60 -17.90
N PRO A 152 1.73 -9.46 -18.09
CA PRO A 152 3.10 -9.02 -18.36
C PRO A 152 3.23 -8.07 -19.56
N ASP A 153 2.34 -8.21 -20.54
CA ASP A 153 2.24 -7.34 -21.72
C ASP A 153 1.58 -5.98 -21.44
N ARG A 154 1.24 -5.69 -20.17
CA ARG A 154 0.61 -4.45 -19.68
C ARG A 154 -0.82 -4.25 -20.15
N GLU A 155 -1.46 -5.30 -20.64
CA GLU A 155 -2.87 -5.31 -21.03
C GLU A 155 -3.75 -5.70 -19.85
N VAL A 156 -5.01 -5.27 -19.87
CA VAL A 156 -5.99 -5.69 -18.85
C VAL A 156 -6.14 -7.21 -18.88
N ALA A 157 -5.90 -7.86 -17.74
CA ALA A 157 -6.12 -9.28 -17.58
C ALA A 157 -7.61 -9.60 -17.42
N GLU A 158 -8.04 -10.74 -17.94
CA GLU A 158 -9.35 -11.31 -17.60
C GLU A 158 -9.28 -11.90 -16.19
N ASP A 159 -9.96 -11.25 -15.25
CA ASP A 159 -9.89 -11.60 -13.82
C ASP A 159 -11.16 -11.16 -13.07
N ASP A 160 -11.42 -11.80 -11.94
CA ASP A 160 -12.47 -11.39 -11.00
C ASP A 160 -11.91 -10.34 -10.03
N ILE A 161 -12.11 -9.06 -10.36
CA ILE A 161 -11.62 -7.93 -9.55
C ILE A 161 -12.27 -7.89 -8.15
N GLY A 162 -13.44 -8.50 -7.94
CA GLY A 162 -14.09 -8.59 -6.64
C GLY A 162 -13.20 -9.27 -5.57
N ARG A 163 -12.33 -10.20 -5.99
CA ARG A 163 -11.36 -10.88 -5.11
C ARG A 163 -10.36 -9.91 -4.47
N CYS A 164 -9.99 -8.84 -5.17
CA CYS A 164 -9.09 -7.81 -4.67
C CYS A 164 -9.74 -7.07 -3.50
N PHE A 165 -11.02 -6.69 -3.66
CA PHE A 165 -11.80 -6.03 -2.62
C PHE A 165 -11.86 -6.89 -1.35
N SER A 166 -12.26 -8.15 -1.48
CA SER A 166 -12.40 -9.06 -0.34
C SER A 166 -11.08 -9.33 0.39
N CYS A 167 -9.97 -9.47 -0.34
CA CYS A 167 -8.66 -9.67 0.27
C CYS A 167 -8.21 -8.44 1.08
N HIS A 168 -8.42 -7.24 0.51
CA HIS A 168 -8.02 -5.98 1.12
C HIS A 168 -8.98 -5.46 2.19
N ALA A 169 -10.23 -5.93 2.25
CA ALA A 169 -11.23 -5.52 3.23
C ALA A 169 -10.75 -5.69 4.69
N ASN A 170 -9.98 -6.74 4.96
CA ASN A 170 -9.41 -7.00 6.30
C ASN A 170 -8.27 -6.02 6.70
N ARG A 171 -7.94 -5.05 5.85
CA ARG A 171 -6.97 -3.97 6.08
C ARG A 171 -7.65 -2.59 6.25
N GLU A 172 -8.94 -2.52 6.57
CA GLU A 172 -9.66 -1.24 6.72
C GLU A 172 -8.93 -0.21 7.61
N ARG A 173 -8.29 -0.66 8.72
CA ARG A 173 -7.53 0.23 9.63
C ARG A 173 -6.27 0.84 9.01
N ASP A 174 -5.78 0.22 7.94
CA ASP A 174 -4.57 0.57 7.22
C ASP A 174 -4.93 1.09 5.81
N ASP A 175 -6.08 1.77 5.69
CA ASP A 175 -6.64 2.28 4.43
C ASP A 175 -6.65 1.23 3.30
N PHE A 176 -7.00 0.00 3.69
CA PHE A 176 -7.07 -1.17 2.81
C PHE A 176 -5.71 -1.61 2.22
N MET A 177 -4.57 -1.09 2.68
CA MET A 177 -3.25 -1.44 2.17
C MET A 177 -2.56 -2.51 3.01
N ASN A 178 -2.03 -3.55 2.37
CA ASN A 178 -1.24 -4.57 3.07
C ASN A 178 0.18 -4.09 3.43
N SER A 179 0.71 -3.10 2.71
CA SER A 179 2.06 -2.56 2.86
C SER A 179 2.10 -1.20 3.58
N MET A 180 1.05 -0.87 4.33
CA MET A 180 0.92 0.42 5.02
C MET A 180 2.09 0.68 5.99
N ASP A 181 2.52 -0.34 6.73
CA ASP A 181 3.64 -0.18 7.67
C ASP A 181 4.98 0.07 6.96
N GLN A 182 5.21 -0.56 5.80
CA GLN A 182 6.40 -0.27 4.99
C GLN A 182 6.40 1.18 4.51
N MET A 183 5.24 1.72 4.13
CA MET A 183 5.13 3.13 3.73
C MET A 183 5.37 4.08 4.91
N LYS A 184 4.87 3.75 6.12
CA LYS A 184 5.13 4.53 7.34
C LYS A 184 6.61 4.57 7.70
N GLU A 185 7.31 3.45 7.53
CA GLU A 185 8.72 3.29 7.91
C GLU A 185 9.70 3.73 6.81
N PHE A 186 9.20 4.08 5.61
CA PHE A 186 10.03 4.40 4.45
C PHE A 186 10.92 5.63 4.66
N ASP A 187 12.21 5.51 4.35
CA ASP A 187 13.15 6.65 4.45
C ASP A 187 13.12 7.51 3.18
N LEU A 188 12.45 8.66 3.26
CA LEU A 188 12.37 9.63 2.16
C LEU A 188 13.71 10.35 1.88
N GLU A 189 14.68 10.31 2.79
CA GLU A 189 15.98 10.96 2.58
C GLU A 189 16.82 10.22 1.53
N GLU A 190 16.71 8.89 1.47
CA GLU A 190 17.41 8.05 0.49
C GLU A 190 16.99 8.40 -0.96
N VAL A 191 15.69 8.64 -1.17
CA VAL A 191 15.15 9.07 -2.46
C VAL A 191 15.62 10.47 -2.85
N ALA A 192 15.74 11.39 -1.88
CA ALA A 192 16.22 12.74 -2.16
C ALA A 192 17.72 12.77 -2.51
N GLN A 193 18.51 11.86 -1.93
CA GLN A 193 19.94 11.75 -2.22
C GLN A 193 20.22 11.17 -3.61
N SER A 194 19.40 10.24 -4.10
CA SER A 194 19.54 9.70 -5.45
C SER A 194 19.22 10.76 -6.53
N GLU A 195 18.20 11.60 -6.33
CA GLU A 195 17.86 12.69 -7.24
C GLU A 195 18.91 13.81 -7.24
N ASN A 196 19.46 14.16 -6.07
CA ASN A 196 20.54 15.16 -5.98
C ASN A 196 21.92 14.62 -6.40
N SER A 197 22.15 13.31 -6.37
CA SER A 197 23.38 12.69 -6.88
C SER A 197 23.37 12.50 -8.40
N SER A 198 22.23 12.74 -9.06
CA SER A 198 22.08 12.66 -10.52
C SER A 198 22.70 13.87 -11.25
N SER A 199 23.28 14.83 -10.53
CA SER A 199 24.33 15.69 -11.12
C SER A 199 25.65 14.91 -11.13
N GLU A 200 25.92 14.24 -12.26
CA GLU A 200 27.22 13.71 -12.69
C GLU A 200 28.25 13.44 -11.57
N THR A 201 27.95 12.54 -10.64
CA THR A 201 29.02 11.92 -9.85
C THR A 201 29.39 10.63 -10.58
N PRO A 202 30.57 10.54 -11.21
CA PRO A 202 30.98 9.31 -11.83
C PRO A 202 30.97 8.20 -10.78
N ILE A 203 30.44 7.04 -11.13
CA ILE A 203 30.50 5.78 -10.36
C ILE A 203 31.96 5.41 -9.97
N ALA A 204 32.95 6.14 -10.46
CA ALA A 204 34.37 6.00 -10.18
C ALA A 204 34.85 6.52 -8.81
N ALA A 205 33.99 7.00 -7.92
CA ALA A 205 34.42 7.52 -6.61
C ALA A 205 34.22 6.52 -5.45
N MET A 206 34.33 5.23 -5.71
CA MET A 206 34.53 4.26 -4.64
C MET A 206 36.00 4.38 -4.19
N PRO A 207 36.30 4.75 -2.94
CA PRO A 207 37.68 4.81 -2.46
C PRO A 207 38.25 3.38 -2.49
N THR A 208 39.17 3.11 -3.43
CA THR A 208 39.80 1.78 -3.62
C THR A 208 41.16 1.68 -2.92
N GLU A 209 41.53 2.70 -2.13
CA GLU A 209 42.81 2.80 -1.44
C GLU A 209 43.02 1.62 -0.48
N ASP A 210 41.94 1.10 0.10
CA ASP A 210 41.95 -0.07 0.99
C ASP A 210 41.76 -1.41 0.25
N TRP A 211 41.57 -1.40 -1.07
CA TRP A 211 41.33 -2.62 -1.85
C TRP A 211 42.65 -3.26 -2.28
N MET A 212 42.85 -4.49 -1.83
CA MET A 212 43.99 -5.32 -2.20
C MET A 212 43.67 -6.13 -3.45
N VAL A 213 44.12 -5.64 -4.60
CA VAL A 213 44.02 -6.35 -5.89
C VAL A 213 45.29 -7.15 -6.12
N SER A 214 45.15 -8.44 -6.42
CA SER A 214 46.26 -9.35 -6.76
C SER A 214 45.97 -10.05 -8.09
N GLU A 215 46.93 -10.03 -9.01
CA GLU A 215 46.86 -10.85 -10.22
C GLU A 215 47.06 -12.34 -9.88
N ILE A 216 46.09 -13.18 -10.24
CA ILE A 216 46.26 -14.62 -10.24
C ILE A 216 46.59 -15.03 -11.68
N PRO A 217 47.79 -15.56 -11.97
CA PRO A 217 48.17 -15.89 -13.33
C PRO A 217 47.28 -17.00 -13.89
N ALA A 218 46.75 -16.78 -15.10
CA ALA A 218 45.76 -17.61 -15.79
C ALA A 218 46.18 -19.06 -16.14
N HIS A 219 47.37 -19.52 -15.69
CA HIS A 219 47.84 -20.89 -15.92
C HIS A 219 47.73 -21.81 -14.70
N MET A 220 47.15 -21.36 -13.58
CA MET A 220 46.86 -22.20 -12.41
C MET A 220 45.40 -22.67 -12.45
N ASN A 221 45.12 -23.59 -13.37
CA ASN A 221 43.88 -24.35 -13.34
C ASN A 221 43.99 -25.40 -12.23
N GLY A 222 43.33 -25.15 -11.10
CA GLY A 222 43.08 -26.13 -10.04
C GLY A 222 44.28 -26.48 -9.15
N SER A 223 44.51 -25.72 -8.09
CA SER A 223 45.01 -26.32 -6.83
C SER A 223 44.69 -25.43 -5.64
N LYS A 224 44.29 -26.09 -4.57
CA LYS A 224 43.89 -25.55 -3.27
C LYS A 224 45.16 -25.20 -2.48
N ASP A 225 45.88 -24.17 -2.89
CA ASP A 225 46.98 -23.61 -2.07
C ASP A 225 47.30 -22.17 -2.46
N VAL A 226 46.51 -21.22 -1.92
CA VAL A 226 46.74 -19.77 -2.08
C VAL A 226 47.55 -19.29 -0.88
N SER A 227 48.74 -19.84 -0.68
CA SER A 227 49.56 -19.52 0.50
C SER A 227 51.03 -19.27 0.21
N HIS A 228 51.44 -18.97 -1.02
CA HIS A 228 52.72 -18.31 -1.29
C HIS A 228 52.83 -17.88 -2.76
N VAL A 229 52.18 -16.78 -3.13
CA VAL A 229 52.52 -16.08 -4.38
C VAL A 229 52.90 -14.67 -3.98
N GLU A 230 54.12 -14.29 -4.35
CA GLU A 230 54.73 -12.99 -4.09
C GLU A 230 53.81 -11.91 -4.68
N SER A 231 53.04 -11.24 -3.81
CA SER A 231 52.08 -10.23 -4.22
C SER A 231 52.83 -8.99 -4.69
N ARG A 232 52.88 -8.82 -6.01
CA ARG A 232 53.35 -7.56 -6.59
C ARG A 232 52.32 -6.48 -6.24
N SER A 233 52.75 -5.43 -5.55
CA SER A 233 51.89 -4.26 -5.30
C SER A 233 51.61 -3.56 -6.62
N ILE A 234 50.36 -3.63 -7.07
CA ILE A 234 49.87 -3.01 -8.30
C ILE A 234 49.63 -1.52 -8.03
N GLY A 235 50.07 -0.63 -8.94
CA GLY A 235 49.85 0.81 -8.82
C GLY A 235 48.38 1.20 -8.98
N GLU A 236 47.95 2.32 -8.41
CA GLU A 236 46.53 2.74 -8.38
C GLU A 236 45.87 2.80 -9.76
N GLU A 237 46.59 3.30 -10.78
CA GLU A 237 46.10 3.37 -12.16
C GLU A 237 45.93 1.98 -12.80
N GLU A 238 46.82 1.04 -12.48
CA GLU A 238 46.79 -0.35 -12.95
C GLU A 238 45.68 -1.14 -12.23
N LYS A 239 45.45 -0.88 -10.94
CA LYS A 239 44.31 -1.44 -10.18
C LYS A 239 42.98 -0.99 -10.75
N ALA A 240 42.84 0.29 -11.09
CA ALA A 240 41.62 0.83 -11.68
C ALA A 240 41.30 0.15 -13.03
N GLY A 241 42.31 -0.05 -13.87
CA GLY A 241 42.16 -0.77 -15.14
C GLY A 241 41.69 -2.22 -14.96
N ILE A 242 42.28 -2.95 -14.01
CA ILE A 242 41.90 -4.35 -13.72
C ILE A 242 40.47 -4.44 -13.18
N LEU A 243 40.09 -3.56 -12.25
CA LEU A 243 38.73 -3.53 -11.70
C LEU A 243 37.69 -3.22 -12.79
N GLN A 244 38.00 -2.27 -13.67
CA GLN A 244 37.10 -1.92 -14.77
C GLN A 244 36.95 -3.09 -15.76
N ASP A 245 38.02 -3.82 -16.08
CA ASP A 245 37.97 -4.99 -16.96
C ASP A 245 37.16 -6.15 -16.37
N VAL A 246 37.31 -6.40 -15.06
CA VAL A 246 36.52 -7.43 -14.34
C VAL A 246 35.04 -7.07 -14.31
N LEU A 247 34.71 -5.83 -13.95
CA LEU A 247 33.31 -5.36 -13.91
C LEU A 247 32.67 -5.39 -15.30
N LEU A 248 33.40 -4.97 -16.33
CA LEU A 248 32.94 -5.05 -17.72
C LEU A 248 32.72 -6.50 -18.15
N THR A 249 33.61 -7.41 -17.78
CA THR A 249 33.48 -8.84 -18.08
C THR A 249 32.26 -9.45 -17.38
N MET A 250 32.03 -9.11 -16.11
CA MET A 250 30.86 -9.56 -15.35
C MET A 250 29.55 -9.05 -15.97
N TYR A 251 29.50 -7.76 -16.32
CA TYR A 251 28.36 -7.15 -16.99
C TYR A 251 28.08 -7.83 -18.32
N LEU A 252 29.09 -8.02 -19.18
CA LEU A 252 28.91 -8.68 -20.48
C LEU A 252 28.52 -10.16 -20.36
N HIS A 253 28.94 -10.84 -19.30
CA HIS A 253 28.53 -12.22 -19.03
C HIS A 253 27.05 -12.34 -18.62
N GLN A 254 26.45 -11.29 -18.04
CA GLN A 254 25.02 -11.26 -17.72
C GLN A 254 24.12 -11.19 -18.97
N TYR A 255 24.65 -10.76 -20.12
CA TYR A 255 23.90 -10.69 -21.39
C TYR A 255 24.17 -11.86 -22.35
N ASN A 256 25.08 -12.78 -21.99
CA ASN A 256 25.50 -13.89 -22.84
C ASN A 256 25.03 -15.27 -22.34
N ASN A 257 24.09 -15.32 -21.38
CA ASN A 257 23.43 -16.55 -20.95
C ASN A 257 21.91 -16.44 -21.09
#